data_AF-A0A2P5E3F2-F1
#
_entry.id   AF-A0A2P5E3F2-F1
#
_cell.length_a   1.000
_cell.length_b   1.000
_cell.length_c   1.000
_cell.angle_alpha   90.00
_cell.angle_beta   90.00
_cell.angle_gamma   90.00
#
_symmetry.space_group_name_H-M   'P 1'
#
loop_
_entity.id
_entity.type
_entity.pdbx_description
1 polymer ?
#
loop_
_entity_poly.entity_id
_entity_poly.type
_entity_poly.pdbx_seq_one_letter_code
_entity_poly.pdbx_strand_id
1 'polypeptide(L)'
;MQRFRSSKDFPDTHSLIMHTYNSDNGDLRVDHLGLHKALCVLMGWNYSKPPDNSKAYQYLSADEAAANRDDLVIWPPVVIIHNTITGKNKDGRMEGLGNKVMDSKIRELGCTGGKPKSLYGREGHLGITLIKFSSDQAGLKEANRLAEYFERSNHGRKAWSRLQPLTLGSKDDENNPNLMKFDERTREKKRIFYGYVGTASDLDKIDFETRKKVVIESQREYKSSK
;
A
#
# COMPACT_ATOMS: atom_id res chain seq x y z
N MET A 1 29.40 14.57 -28.01
CA MET A 1 29.53 13.23 -27.39
C MET A 1 28.79 13.22 -26.07
N GLN A 2 27.60 12.64 -26.00
CA GLN A 2 26.96 12.34 -24.71
C GLN A 2 27.81 11.27 -24.02
N ARG A 3 28.42 11.61 -22.87
CA ARG A 3 29.01 10.62 -21.98
C ARG A 3 27.87 9.74 -21.47
N PHE A 4 27.76 8.52 -21.96
CA PHE A 4 27.00 7.49 -21.27
C PHE A 4 27.62 7.35 -19.88
N ARG A 5 26.88 7.72 -18.83
CA ARG A 5 27.27 7.40 -17.45
C ARG A 5 27.35 5.87 -17.37
N SER A 6 28.55 5.35 -17.13
CA SER A 6 28.72 3.94 -16.77
C SER A 6 27.90 3.68 -15.49
N SER A 7 26.99 2.71 -15.57
CA SER A 7 26.33 2.16 -14.38
C SER A 7 27.42 1.60 -13.46
N LYS A 8 27.41 1.99 -12.18
CA LYS A 8 28.26 1.37 -11.17
C LYS A 8 27.52 0.16 -10.62
N ASP A 9 28.15 -1.01 -10.72
CA ASP A 9 27.62 -2.23 -10.13
C ASP A 9 28.10 -2.36 -8.68
N PHE A 10 27.22 -2.84 -7.80
CA PHE A 10 27.50 -3.05 -6.38
C PHE A 10 27.37 -4.54 -6.05
N PRO A 11 28.33 -5.15 -5.34
CA PRO A 11 28.32 -6.58 -5.04
C PRO A 11 27.24 -6.96 -4.02
N ASP A 12 26.82 -6.03 -3.16
CA ASP A 12 25.77 -6.22 -2.18
C ASP A 12 25.08 -4.91 -1.79
N THR A 13 23.98 -5.01 -1.04
CA THR A 13 23.22 -3.85 -0.54
C THR A 13 24.05 -2.98 0.39
N HIS A 14 25.00 -3.54 1.13
CA HIS A 14 25.86 -2.78 2.04
C HIS A 14 26.75 -1.81 1.25
N SER A 15 27.38 -2.29 0.18
CA SER A 15 28.22 -1.51 -0.72
C SER A 15 27.43 -0.41 -1.43
N LEU A 16 26.21 -0.71 -1.85
CA LEU A 16 25.29 0.28 -2.40
C LEU A 16 24.96 1.36 -1.37
N ILE A 17 24.60 0.97 -0.15
CA ILE A 17 24.30 1.90 0.95
C ILE A 17 25.51 2.80 1.26
N MET A 18 26.71 2.23 1.38
CA MET A 18 27.96 2.96 1.59
C MET A 18 28.19 4.00 0.48
N HIS A 19 27.95 3.64 -0.78
CA HIS A 19 28.06 4.56 -1.90
C HIS A 19 27.03 5.70 -1.85
N THR A 20 25.76 5.35 -1.61
CA THR A 20 24.68 6.35 -1.54
C THR A 20 24.84 7.34 -0.39
N TYR A 21 25.47 6.94 0.72
CA TYR A 21 25.73 7.85 1.83
C TYR A 21 26.99 8.72 1.62
N ASN A 22 28.07 8.12 1.12
CA ASN A 22 29.38 8.77 0.99
C ASN A 22 29.66 9.32 -0.43
N SER A 23 28.64 9.51 -1.26
CA SER A 23 28.86 10.03 -2.62
C SER A 23 29.30 11.50 -2.57
N ASP A 24 30.51 11.78 -3.03
CA ASP A 24 31.08 13.14 -3.11
C ASP A 24 30.57 13.95 -4.32
N ASN A 25 29.63 13.39 -5.10
CA ASN A 25 29.05 14.09 -6.24
C ASN A 25 28.08 15.17 -5.76
N GLY A 26 28.57 16.41 -5.67
CA GLY A 26 27.79 17.57 -5.22
C GLY A 26 26.47 17.76 -5.96
N ASP A 27 26.43 17.48 -7.27
CA ASP A 27 25.24 17.64 -8.11
C ASP A 27 24.13 16.63 -7.80
N LEU A 28 24.48 15.47 -7.23
CA LEU A 28 23.55 14.36 -6.94
C LEU A 28 23.44 14.04 -5.45
N ARG A 29 24.04 14.86 -4.59
CA ARG A 29 24.17 14.55 -3.16
C ARG A 29 22.81 14.31 -2.50
N VAL A 30 21.82 15.12 -2.83
CA VAL A 30 20.45 14.99 -2.32
C VAL A 30 19.80 13.70 -2.82
N ASP A 31 19.95 13.36 -4.10
CA ASP A 31 19.41 12.13 -4.68
C ASP A 31 20.03 10.88 -4.06
N HIS A 32 21.35 10.90 -3.84
CA HIS A 32 22.08 9.83 -3.18
C HIS A 32 21.63 9.62 -1.73
N LEU A 33 21.51 10.70 -0.95
CA LEU A 33 21.01 10.62 0.42
C LEU A 33 19.53 10.21 0.48
N GLY A 34 18.73 10.64 -0.50
CA GLY A 34 17.35 10.21 -0.68
C GLY A 34 17.25 8.71 -0.92
N LEU A 35 18.08 8.16 -1.83
CA LEU A 35 18.16 6.73 -2.09
C LEU A 35 18.64 5.94 -0.87
N HIS A 36 19.63 6.46 -0.13
CA HIS A 36 20.07 5.89 1.15
C HIS A 36 18.90 5.77 2.15
N LYS A 37 18.17 6.87 2.40
CA LYS A 37 17.01 6.90 3.30
C LYS A 37 15.95 5.87 2.85
N ALA A 38 15.62 5.86 1.55
CA ALA A 38 14.62 4.95 0.99
C ALA A 38 14.99 3.47 1.18
N LEU A 39 16.23 3.10 0.83
CA LEU A 39 16.73 1.72 1.01
C LEU A 39 16.69 1.30 2.48
N CYS A 40 17.16 2.15 3.39
CA CYS A 40 17.12 1.86 4.82
C CYS A 40 15.69 1.64 5.32
N VAL A 41 14.73 2.50 4.96
CA VAL A 41 13.33 2.34 5.38
C VAL A 41 12.71 1.05 4.84
N LEU A 42 12.92 0.72 3.57
CA LEU A 42 12.41 -0.51 2.96
C LEU A 42 12.97 -1.76 3.67
N MET A 43 14.28 -1.77 3.93
CA MET A 43 14.95 -2.87 4.61
C MET A 43 14.65 -2.95 6.11
N GLY A 44 14.04 -1.92 6.70
CA GLY A 44 13.78 -1.84 8.14
C GLY A 44 15.05 -1.50 8.93
N TRP A 45 15.93 -0.72 8.33
CA TRP A 45 17.20 -0.25 8.89
C TRP A 45 17.09 1.21 9.34
N ASN A 46 18.00 1.61 10.21
CA ASN A 46 18.10 2.94 10.77
C ASN A 46 18.87 3.89 9.82
N TYR A 47 18.13 4.72 9.07
CA TYR A 47 18.69 5.71 8.16
C TYR A 47 19.42 6.88 8.84
N SER A 48 19.21 7.08 10.16
CA SER A 48 19.85 8.15 10.92
C SER A 48 21.26 7.79 11.39
N LYS A 49 21.62 6.50 11.33
CA LYS A 49 22.98 6.04 11.62
C LYS A 49 23.80 6.01 10.33
N PRO A 50 24.99 6.64 10.30
CA PRO A 50 25.91 6.50 9.17
C PRO A 50 26.21 5.03 8.90
N PRO A 51 26.22 4.57 7.65
CA PRO A 51 26.66 3.24 7.33
C PRO A 51 28.18 3.12 7.49
N ASP A 52 28.60 2.05 8.14
CA ASP A 52 30.00 1.69 8.35
C ASP A 52 30.16 0.15 8.39
N ASN A 53 31.40 -0.33 8.54
CA ASN A 53 31.71 -1.76 8.58
C ASN A 53 31.07 -2.49 9.77
N SER A 54 30.66 -1.79 10.84
CA SER A 54 29.97 -2.39 11.98
C SER A 54 28.53 -2.79 11.63
N LYS A 55 27.97 -2.20 10.57
CA LYS A 55 26.58 -2.39 10.14
C LYS A 55 25.56 -2.07 11.24
N ALA A 56 25.92 -1.21 12.20
CA ALA A 56 25.03 -0.79 13.29
C ALA A 56 23.72 -0.15 12.79
N TYR A 57 23.73 0.42 11.59
CA TYR A 57 22.56 0.97 10.91
C TYR A 57 21.52 -0.10 10.54
N GLN A 58 21.89 -1.38 10.45
CA GLN A 58 20.94 -2.46 10.14
C GLN A 58 20.02 -2.83 11.32
N TYR A 59 20.33 -2.34 12.51
CA TYR A 59 19.54 -2.60 13.71
C TYR A 59 18.53 -1.49 13.95
N LEU A 60 17.25 -1.86 13.91
CA LEU A 60 16.11 -1.05 14.27
C LEU A 60 15.07 -1.99 14.90
N SER A 61 14.30 -1.52 15.88
CA SER A 61 13.22 -2.37 16.43
C SER A 61 12.15 -2.65 15.37
N ALA A 62 11.44 -3.76 15.50
CA ALA A 62 10.38 -4.12 14.56
C ALA A 62 9.28 -3.03 14.49
N ASP A 63 8.97 -2.40 15.63
CA ASP A 63 7.96 -1.35 15.73
C ASP A 63 8.42 -0.05 15.04
N GLU A 64 9.66 0.37 15.24
CA GLU A 64 10.23 1.53 14.55
C GLU A 64 10.34 1.29 13.04
N ALA A 65 10.76 0.09 12.63
CA ALA A 65 10.83 -0.29 11.22
C ALA A 65 9.44 -0.28 10.57
N ALA A 66 8.42 -0.82 11.24
CA ALA A 66 7.04 -0.76 10.78
C ALA A 66 6.55 0.69 10.69
N ALA A 67 6.79 1.49 11.73
CA ALA A 67 6.37 2.89 11.77
C ALA A 67 7.01 3.74 10.66
N ASN A 68 8.27 3.47 10.30
CA ASN A 68 8.95 4.14 9.18
C ASN A 68 8.36 3.74 7.82
N ARG A 69 7.98 2.47 7.64
CA ARG A 69 7.36 1.99 6.39
C ARG A 69 5.93 2.49 6.23
N ASP A 70 5.16 2.52 7.31
CA ASP A 70 3.77 2.99 7.32
C ASP A 70 3.66 4.51 7.14
N ASP A 71 4.72 5.25 7.44
CA ASP A 71 4.82 6.68 7.16
C ASP A 71 4.89 6.99 5.67
N LEU A 72 5.49 6.10 4.86
CA LEU A 72 5.66 6.27 3.43
C LEU A 72 4.43 5.79 2.64
N VAL A 73 3.54 6.72 2.32
CA VAL A 73 2.28 6.43 1.64
C VAL A 73 2.32 6.75 0.15
N ILE A 74 1.48 6.04 -0.59
CA ILE A 74 1.14 6.39 -1.97
C ILE A 74 0.40 7.72 -1.97
N TRP A 75 0.88 8.67 -2.77
CA TRP A 75 0.33 10.01 -2.92
C TRP A 75 -0.08 10.29 -4.38
N PRO A 76 -1.29 10.84 -4.66
CA PRO A 76 -2.35 11.20 -3.73
C PRO A 76 -2.82 10.02 -2.86
N PRO A 77 -3.33 10.24 -1.63
CA PRO A 77 -3.67 9.17 -0.70
C PRO A 77 -4.64 8.17 -1.33
N VAL A 78 -4.32 6.89 -1.16
CA VAL A 78 -5.16 5.78 -1.63
C VAL A 78 -5.44 4.83 -0.48
N VAL A 79 -6.69 4.43 -0.33
CA VAL A 79 -7.05 3.26 0.49
C VAL A 79 -7.25 2.07 -0.45
N ILE A 80 -6.59 0.96 -0.14
CA ILE A 80 -6.72 -0.31 -0.88
C ILE A 80 -7.74 -1.17 -0.15
N ILE A 81 -8.82 -1.55 -0.84
CA ILE A 81 -9.86 -2.43 -0.31
C ILE A 81 -9.79 -3.79 -1.01
N HIS A 82 -9.70 -4.86 -0.21
CA HIS A 82 -9.63 -6.26 -0.64
C HIS A 82 -10.96 -6.99 -0.41
N ASN A 83 -11.01 -8.24 -0.90
CA ASN A 83 -12.19 -9.11 -0.88
C ASN A 83 -13.38 -8.46 -1.60
N THR A 84 -13.16 -7.96 -2.82
CA THR A 84 -14.21 -7.32 -3.64
C THR A 84 -14.67 -8.20 -4.81
N ILE A 85 -14.17 -9.43 -4.93
CA ILE A 85 -14.70 -10.45 -5.84
C ILE A 85 -16.08 -10.90 -5.36
N THR A 86 -17.01 -11.05 -6.29
CA THR A 86 -18.39 -11.51 -6.05
C THR A 86 -18.69 -12.88 -6.65
N GLY A 87 -17.79 -13.40 -7.49
CA GLY A 87 -17.96 -14.71 -8.11
C GLY A 87 -17.21 -14.81 -9.44
N LYS A 88 -17.64 -15.77 -10.26
CA LYS A 88 -17.19 -15.94 -11.64
C LYS A 88 -18.39 -15.85 -12.57
N ASN A 89 -18.20 -15.22 -13.73
CA ASN A 89 -19.21 -15.22 -14.79
C ASN A 89 -19.25 -16.60 -15.50
N LYS A 90 -20.16 -16.72 -16.47
CA LYS A 90 -20.33 -17.96 -17.27
C LYS A 90 -19.07 -18.37 -18.03
N ASP A 91 -18.23 -17.41 -18.39
CA ASP A 91 -16.96 -17.62 -19.10
C ASP A 91 -15.80 -17.95 -18.14
N GLY A 92 -16.07 -18.07 -16.84
CA GLY A 92 -15.07 -18.36 -15.81
C GLY A 92 -14.24 -17.15 -15.37
N ARG A 93 -14.49 -15.95 -15.93
CA ARG A 93 -13.81 -14.70 -15.53
C ARG A 93 -14.32 -14.21 -14.18
N MET A 94 -13.41 -13.69 -13.37
CA MET A 94 -13.71 -13.13 -12.06
C MET A 94 -14.59 -11.88 -12.20
N GLU A 95 -15.71 -11.87 -11.48
CA GLU A 95 -16.55 -10.69 -11.30
C GLU A 95 -16.34 -10.11 -9.89
N GLY A 96 -16.53 -8.81 -9.77
CA GLY A 96 -16.41 -8.12 -8.51
C GLY A 96 -17.19 -6.82 -8.49
N LEU A 97 -17.14 -6.15 -7.34
CA LEU A 97 -17.86 -4.92 -7.10
C LEU A 97 -17.31 -3.79 -7.99
N GLY A 98 -18.15 -3.30 -8.90
CA GLY A 98 -17.81 -2.16 -9.75
C GLY A 98 -17.79 -0.83 -8.99
N ASN A 99 -17.21 0.19 -9.63
CA ASN A 99 -17.01 1.51 -9.04
C ASN A 99 -18.27 2.14 -8.44
N LYS A 100 -19.44 2.02 -9.11
CA LYS A 100 -20.70 2.60 -8.61
C LYS A 100 -21.14 1.96 -7.28
N VAL A 101 -21.06 0.64 -7.18
CA VAL A 101 -21.44 -0.09 -5.97
C VAL A 101 -20.46 0.21 -4.84
N MET A 102 -19.16 0.31 -5.17
CA MET A 102 -18.14 0.69 -4.20
C MET A 102 -18.29 2.14 -3.71
N ASP A 103 -18.75 3.06 -4.56
CA ASP A 103 -19.05 4.45 -4.18
C ASP A 103 -20.18 4.50 -3.15
N SER A 104 -21.28 3.77 -3.39
CA SER A 104 -22.37 3.64 -2.42
C SER A 104 -21.88 3.04 -1.10
N LYS A 105 -21.08 1.96 -1.16
CA LYS A 105 -20.53 1.31 0.03
C LYS A 105 -19.67 2.25 0.87
N ILE A 106 -18.71 2.97 0.29
CA ILE A 106 -17.84 3.88 1.09
C ILE A 106 -18.65 5.04 1.70
N ARG A 107 -19.72 5.50 1.03
CA ARG A 107 -20.64 6.49 1.59
C ARG A 107 -21.42 5.94 2.79
N GLU A 108 -21.89 4.70 2.73
CA GLU A 108 -22.53 4.01 3.86
C GLU A 108 -21.58 3.86 5.06
N LEU A 109 -20.26 3.73 4.80
CA LEU A 109 -19.22 3.72 5.85
C LEU A 109 -18.90 5.11 6.41
N GLY A 110 -19.60 6.16 5.97
CA GLY A 110 -19.40 7.54 6.41
C GLY A 110 -18.20 8.25 5.77
N CYS A 111 -17.65 7.69 4.70
CA CYS A 111 -16.61 8.33 3.88
C CYS A 111 -17.29 9.10 2.75
N THR A 112 -17.20 10.43 2.81
CA THR A 112 -17.85 11.32 1.82
C THR A 112 -16.91 11.72 0.68
N GLY A 113 -15.61 11.56 0.90
CA GLY A 113 -14.56 11.74 -0.10
C GLY A 113 -14.10 10.43 -0.73
N GLY A 114 -13.27 10.55 -1.77
CA GLY A 114 -12.66 9.41 -2.44
C GLY A 114 -13.41 8.96 -3.70
N LYS A 115 -12.67 8.49 -4.70
CA LYS A 115 -13.21 7.93 -5.94
C LYS A 115 -12.80 6.46 -6.07
N PRO A 116 -13.76 5.51 -6.13
CA PRO A 116 -13.44 4.11 -6.29
C PRO A 116 -12.94 3.80 -7.70
N LYS A 117 -11.92 2.95 -7.78
CA LYS A 117 -11.37 2.34 -8.98
C LYS A 117 -11.10 0.86 -8.72
N SER A 118 -12.00 0.01 -9.19
CA SER A 118 -11.83 -1.45 -9.22
C SER A 118 -10.71 -1.84 -10.19
N LEU A 119 -9.91 -2.83 -9.80
CA LEU A 119 -8.78 -3.31 -10.60
C LEU A 119 -9.14 -4.56 -11.37
N TYR A 120 -8.67 -4.62 -12.62
CA TYR A 120 -8.94 -5.71 -13.56
C TYR A 120 -7.63 -6.21 -14.18
N GLY A 121 -7.57 -7.52 -14.41
CA GLY A 121 -6.51 -8.18 -15.17
C GLY A 121 -7.09 -9.06 -16.26
N ARG A 122 -6.26 -9.97 -16.80
CA ARG A 122 -6.65 -10.88 -17.89
C ARG A 122 -7.85 -11.74 -17.55
N GLU A 123 -7.89 -12.24 -16.30
CA GLU A 123 -8.94 -13.14 -15.81
C GLU A 123 -10.13 -12.39 -15.17
N GLY A 124 -10.25 -11.08 -15.39
CA GLY A 124 -11.34 -10.26 -14.83
C GLY A 124 -10.94 -9.49 -13.58
N HIS A 125 -11.88 -9.32 -12.65
CA HIS A 125 -11.72 -8.52 -11.43
C HIS A 125 -10.64 -9.09 -10.50
N LEU A 126 -9.71 -8.25 -10.01
CA LEU A 126 -8.57 -8.69 -9.19
C LEU A 126 -8.88 -8.81 -7.68
N GLY A 127 -10.13 -8.58 -7.30
CA GLY A 127 -10.55 -8.54 -5.88
C GLY A 127 -10.02 -7.34 -5.11
N ILE A 128 -9.54 -6.31 -5.81
CA ILE A 128 -8.99 -5.07 -5.26
C ILE A 128 -9.74 -3.87 -5.83
N THR A 129 -10.15 -2.97 -4.94
CA THR A 129 -10.65 -1.64 -5.29
C THR A 129 -9.82 -0.58 -4.61
N LEU A 130 -9.34 0.40 -5.38
CA LEU A 130 -8.63 1.56 -4.88
C LEU A 130 -9.62 2.70 -4.62
N ILE A 131 -9.58 3.30 -3.44
CA ILE A 131 -10.30 4.55 -3.14
C ILE A 131 -9.30 5.69 -3.20
N LYS A 132 -9.39 6.52 -4.23
CA LYS A 132 -8.44 7.62 -4.49
C LYS A 132 -8.96 8.93 -3.90
N PHE A 133 -8.19 9.53 -3.01
CA PHE A 133 -8.57 10.79 -2.35
C PHE A 133 -7.92 12.00 -3.03
N SER A 134 -8.34 13.20 -2.62
CA SER A 134 -7.71 14.45 -3.04
C SER A 134 -6.25 14.50 -2.58
N SER A 135 -5.41 15.16 -3.38
CA SER A 135 -3.98 15.35 -3.10
C SER A 135 -3.76 16.49 -2.10
N ASP A 136 -4.47 16.44 -0.97
CA ASP A 136 -4.44 17.46 0.06
C ASP A 136 -4.59 16.83 1.47
N GLN A 137 -4.50 17.68 2.51
CA GLN A 137 -4.59 17.24 3.91
C GLN A 137 -5.97 16.66 4.26
N ALA A 138 -7.03 17.19 3.64
CA ALA A 138 -8.38 16.69 3.83
C ALA A 138 -8.52 15.28 3.25
N GLY A 139 -7.96 15.04 2.07
CA GLY A 139 -7.89 13.73 1.42
C GLY A 139 -7.11 12.72 2.23
N LEU A 140 -5.96 13.10 2.80
CA LEU A 140 -5.19 12.24 3.69
C LEU A 140 -5.97 11.92 4.99
N LYS A 141 -6.68 12.89 5.55
CA LYS A 141 -7.51 12.70 6.75
C LYS A 141 -8.66 11.72 6.49
N GLU A 142 -9.36 11.87 5.36
CA GLU A 142 -10.44 10.96 4.98
C GLU A 142 -9.92 9.55 4.65
N ALA A 143 -8.76 9.44 4.00
CA ALA A 143 -8.10 8.15 3.75
C ALA A 143 -7.77 7.42 5.07
N ASN A 144 -7.16 8.13 6.02
CA ASN A 144 -6.84 7.58 7.34
C ASN A 144 -8.11 7.18 8.11
N ARG A 145 -9.16 8.01 8.09
CA ARG A 145 -10.44 7.69 8.72
C ARG A 145 -11.05 6.40 8.16
N LEU A 146 -11.01 6.20 6.85
CA LEU A 146 -11.52 4.98 6.22
C LEU A 146 -10.66 3.76 6.59
N ALA A 147 -9.33 3.89 6.62
CA ALA A 147 -8.45 2.80 7.05
C ALA A 147 -8.65 2.45 8.54
N GLU A 148 -8.80 3.45 9.40
CA GLU A 148 -9.12 3.25 10.83
C GLU A 148 -10.45 2.54 11.04
N TYR A 149 -11.47 2.83 10.20
CA TYR A 149 -12.74 2.11 10.25
C TYR A 149 -12.55 0.60 10.09
N PHE A 150 -11.72 0.20 9.12
CA PHE A 150 -11.38 -1.22 8.90
C PHE A 150 -10.56 -1.78 10.06
N GLU A 151 -9.55 -1.06 10.54
CA GLU A 151 -8.69 -1.51 11.63
C GLU A 151 -9.47 -1.72 12.94
N ARG A 152 -10.43 -0.85 13.27
CA ARG A 152 -11.32 -1.00 14.45
C ARG A 152 -12.12 -2.30 14.46
N SER A 153 -12.38 -2.85 13.28
CA SER A 153 -13.07 -4.13 13.12
C SER A 153 -12.10 -5.30 12.90
N ASN A 154 -10.79 -5.11 13.12
CA ASN A 154 -9.73 -6.08 12.80
C ASN A 154 -9.78 -6.52 11.31
N HIS A 155 -10.11 -5.59 10.42
CA HIS A 155 -10.16 -5.79 8.97
C HIS A 155 -9.10 -4.94 8.23
N GLY A 156 -8.02 -4.55 8.90
CA GLY A 156 -6.93 -3.82 8.26
C GLY A 156 -5.90 -4.72 7.58
N ARG A 157 -4.74 -4.14 7.26
CA ARG A 157 -3.64 -4.78 6.53
C ARG A 157 -3.22 -6.10 7.14
N LYS A 158 -2.93 -6.12 8.45
CA LYS A 158 -2.43 -7.30 9.16
C LYS A 158 -3.44 -8.45 9.11
N ALA A 159 -4.74 -8.13 9.21
CA ALA A 159 -5.79 -9.12 9.13
C ALA A 159 -5.90 -9.74 7.74
N TRP A 160 -5.83 -8.92 6.68
CA TRP A 160 -5.81 -9.41 5.31
C TRP A 160 -4.60 -10.31 5.02
N SER A 161 -3.41 -9.91 5.46
CA SER A 161 -2.18 -10.69 5.23
C SER A 161 -2.24 -12.10 5.85
N ARG A 162 -2.98 -12.29 6.96
CA ARG A 162 -3.17 -13.62 7.57
C ARG A 162 -4.08 -14.54 6.75
N LEU A 163 -4.91 -13.99 5.87
CA LEU A 163 -5.85 -14.75 5.03
C LEU A 163 -5.28 -15.13 3.66
N GLN A 164 -4.35 -14.33 3.13
CA GLN A 164 -3.82 -14.51 1.77
C GLN A 164 -3.21 -15.89 1.46
N PRO A 165 -2.62 -16.66 2.39
CA PRO A 165 -2.11 -17.99 2.07
C PRO A 165 -3.20 -19.03 1.78
N LEU A 166 -4.50 -18.74 1.98
CA LEU A 166 -5.50 -19.81 2.13
C LEU A 166 -6.78 -19.71 1.27
N THR A 167 -7.15 -18.57 0.65
CA THR A 167 -8.59 -18.35 0.39
C THR A 167 -9.03 -17.56 -0.84
N LEU A 168 -8.20 -17.23 -1.84
CA LEU A 168 -8.72 -16.43 -2.98
C LEU A 168 -9.07 -17.27 -4.21
N GLY A 169 -10.37 -17.46 -4.46
CA GLY A 169 -10.91 -18.06 -5.68
C GLY A 169 -11.32 -19.53 -5.57
N SER A 170 -11.43 -20.05 -4.35
CA SER A 170 -11.90 -21.41 -4.10
C SER A 170 -13.44 -21.43 -3.98
N LYS A 171 -14.06 -22.61 -4.16
CA LYS A 171 -15.51 -22.77 -3.93
C LYS A 171 -15.92 -22.53 -2.46
N ASP A 172 -14.96 -22.50 -1.53
CA ASP A 172 -15.21 -22.45 -0.09
C ASP A 172 -15.19 -21.02 0.49
N ASP A 173 -14.90 -20.01 -0.35
CA ASP A 173 -14.83 -18.61 0.04
C ASP A 173 -16.18 -18.12 0.63
N GLU A 174 -17.30 -18.62 0.11
CA GLU A 174 -18.67 -18.30 0.56
C GLU A 174 -19.04 -18.88 1.94
N ASN A 175 -18.30 -19.88 2.39
CA ASN A 175 -18.47 -20.50 3.72
C ASN A 175 -17.42 -20.00 4.71
N ASN A 176 -16.41 -19.26 4.25
CA ASN A 176 -15.35 -18.76 5.11
C ASN A 176 -15.87 -17.61 5.99
N PRO A 177 -15.86 -17.76 7.33
CA PRO A 177 -16.36 -16.73 8.25
C PRO A 177 -15.50 -15.46 8.27
N ASN A 178 -14.27 -15.51 7.73
CA ASN A 178 -13.41 -14.34 7.57
C ASN A 178 -13.67 -13.60 6.24
N LEU A 179 -14.40 -14.19 5.30
CA LEU A 179 -14.73 -13.53 4.03
C LEU A 179 -16.20 -13.13 3.96
N MET A 180 -17.07 -13.87 4.65
CA MET A 180 -18.50 -13.67 4.68
C MET A 180 -19.00 -13.68 6.14
N LYS A 181 -19.78 -12.68 6.51
CA LYS A 181 -20.50 -12.60 7.77
C LYS A 181 -21.97 -12.86 7.54
N PHE A 182 -22.57 -13.74 8.33
CA PHE A 182 -24.03 -13.87 8.36
C PHE A 182 -24.63 -12.77 9.24
N ASP A 183 -25.53 -11.98 8.66
CA ASP A 183 -26.29 -10.97 9.39
C ASP A 183 -27.61 -11.61 9.84
N GLU A 184 -27.69 -12.01 11.12
CA GLU A 184 -28.84 -12.72 11.69
C GLU A 184 -30.16 -11.93 11.58
N ARG A 185 -30.07 -10.60 11.59
CA ARG A 185 -31.24 -9.71 11.53
C ARG A 185 -31.85 -9.68 10.13
N THR A 186 -31.02 -9.64 9.10
CA THR A 186 -31.45 -9.58 7.69
C THR A 186 -31.53 -10.97 7.05
N ARG A 187 -30.96 -12.00 7.70
CA ARG A 187 -30.74 -13.35 7.14
C ARG A 187 -29.90 -13.34 5.86
N GLU A 188 -29.08 -12.31 5.66
CA GLU A 188 -28.22 -12.16 4.49
C GLU A 188 -26.76 -12.46 4.83
N LYS A 189 -26.05 -13.13 3.92
CA LYS A 189 -24.59 -13.20 3.96
C LYS A 189 -24.00 -11.91 3.39
N LYS A 190 -23.24 -11.18 4.20
CA LYS A 190 -22.55 -9.95 3.82
C LYS A 190 -21.05 -10.19 3.73
N ARG A 191 -20.45 -9.71 2.64
CA ARG A 191 -19.00 -9.81 2.44
C ARG A 191 -18.25 -8.90 3.41
N ILE A 192 -17.16 -9.41 3.97
CA ILE A 192 -16.24 -8.66 4.83
C ILE A 192 -15.16 -8.03 3.96
N PHE A 193 -15.06 -6.69 3.98
CA PHE A 193 -13.99 -6.00 3.28
C PHE A 193 -12.82 -5.71 4.21
N TYR A 194 -11.63 -5.76 3.62
CA TYR A 194 -10.39 -5.44 4.31
C TYR A 194 -9.75 -4.21 3.68
N GLY A 195 -9.46 -3.18 4.46
CA GLY A 195 -8.99 -1.91 3.91
C GLY A 195 -7.87 -1.28 4.71
N TYR A 196 -6.94 -0.63 4.01
CA TYR A 196 -5.81 0.07 4.62
C TYR A 196 -5.25 1.15 3.68
N VAL A 197 -4.55 2.15 4.23
CA VAL A 197 -3.83 3.14 3.42
C VAL A 197 -2.68 2.46 2.67
N GLY A 198 -2.60 2.67 1.36
CA GLY A 198 -1.56 2.14 0.50
C GLY A 198 -0.20 2.77 0.80
N THR A 199 0.82 1.92 0.96
CA THR A 199 2.20 2.34 1.25
C THR A 199 3.12 1.99 0.09
N ALA A 200 4.40 2.35 0.20
CA ALA A 200 5.42 1.95 -0.77
C ALA A 200 5.43 0.43 -1.04
N SER A 201 5.09 -0.38 -0.04
CA SER A 201 5.02 -1.85 -0.14
C SER A 201 3.81 -2.37 -0.92
N ASP A 202 2.91 -1.51 -1.40
CA ASP A 202 1.73 -1.90 -2.19
C ASP A 202 1.78 -1.42 -3.63
N LEU A 203 2.91 -0.85 -4.08
CA LEU A 203 3.08 -0.39 -5.45
C LEU A 203 2.86 -1.54 -6.45
N ASP A 204 3.18 -2.78 -6.08
CA ASP A 204 2.94 -3.99 -6.85
C ASP A 204 1.45 -4.34 -7.00
N LYS A 205 0.61 -3.93 -6.05
CA LYS A 205 -0.85 -4.22 -6.01
C LYS A 205 -1.70 -3.23 -6.81
N ILE A 206 -1.13 -2.10 -7.22
CA ILE A 206 -1.84 -1.11 -8.04
C ILE A 206 -1.54 -1.29 -9.53
N ASP A 207 -2.50 -0.91 -10.37
CA ASP A 207 -2.35 -0.98 -11.82
C ASP A 207 -1.28 -0.01 -12.32
N PHE A 208 -0.66 -0.36 -13.45
CA PHE A 208 0.42 0.40 -14.09
C PHE A 208 0.07 1.87 -14.32
N GLU A 209 -1.17 2.16 -14.74
CA GLU A 209 -1.63 3.53 -15.00
C GLU A 209 -1.81 4.35 -13.72
N THR A 210 -2.14 3.71 -12.60
CA THR A 210 -2.08 4.37 -11.29
C THR A 210 -0.64 4.57 -10.84
N ARG A 211 0.23 3.56 -11.00
CA ARG A 211 1.63 3.61 -10.56
C ARG A 211 2.43 4.77 -11.17
N LYS A 212 2.17 5.10 -12.44
CA LYS A 212 2.80 6.24 -13.11
C LYS A 212 2.43 7.62 -12.55
N LYS A 213 1.29 7.72 -11.86
CA LYS A 213 0.69 9.00 -11.45
C LYS A 213 0.82 9.24 -9.95
N VAL A 214 1.47 8.33 -9.24
CA VAL A 214 1.66 8.43 -7.80
C VAL A 214 3.12 8.65 -7.47
N VAL A 215 3.33 9.33 -6.35
CA VAL A 215 4.63 9.47 -5.69
C VAL A 215 4.54 8.86 -4.30
N ILE A 216 5.68 8.69 -3.61
CA ILE A 216 5.71 8.23 -2.23
C ILE A 216 6.03 9.42 -1.35
N GLU A 217 5.13 9.72 -0.40
CA GLU A 217 5.25 10.86 0.51
C GLU A 217 5.23 10.40 1.97
N SER A 218 5.93 11.14 2.84
CA SER A 218 5.84 10.95 4.29
C SER A 218 4.57 11.60 4.83
N GLN A 219 3.72 10.82 5.50
CA GLN A 219 2.54 11.35 6.19
C GLN A 219 2.91 12.32 7.31
N ARG A 220 4.02 12.08 8.02
CA ARG A 220 4.50 12.96 9.10
C ARG A 220 4.99 14.29 8.57
N GLU A 221 5.82 14.29 7.53
CA GLU A 221 6.35 15.52 6.93
C GLU A 221 5.21 16.36 6.30
N TYR A 222 4.19 15.70 5.74
CA TYR A 222 3.00 16.37 5.23
C TYR A 222 2.15 17.03 6.33
N LYS A 223 2.05 16.41 7.52
CA LYS A 223 1.39 17.02 8.70
C LYS A 223 2.12 18.24 9.24
N SER A 224 3.43 18.31 9.07
CA SER A 224 4.27 19.42 9.57
C SER A 224 4.40 20.58 8.59
N SER A 225 3.95 20.43 7.34
CA SER A 225 4.22 21.40 6.27
C SER A 225 3.19 22.54 6.13
N LYS A 226 2.15 22.64 6.97
CA LYS A 226 1.22 23.79 7.04
C LYS A 226 0.57 23.96 8.41
#